data_AF-A0A257MX08-F1
#
_entry.id   AF-A0A257MX08-F1
#
_cell.length_a   1.000
_cell.length_b   1.000
_cell.length_c   1.000
_cell.angle_alpha   90.00
_cell.angle_beta   90.00
_cell.angle_gamma   90.00
#
_symmetry.space_group_name_H-M   'P 1'
#
loop_
_entity.id
_entity.type
_entity.pdbx_description
1 polymer ?
#
loop_
_entity_poly.entity_id
_entity_poly.type
_entity_poly.pdbx_seq_one_letter_code
_entity_poly.pdbx_strand_id
1 'polypeptide(L)' 'MPSLVVRNLDESIINALKQRAVEHHRSTEAEHRAILAEVLLKPPRKTFAEALATIPDVGTDADFQRVNNDTNAADVFN' A
#
# COMPACT_ATOMS: atom_id res chain seq x y z
N MET A 1 -22.15 13.90 12.38
CA MET A 1 -21.01 12.97 12.22
C MET A 1 -21.57 11.61 11.86
N PRO A 2 -21.02 10.90 10.86
CA PRO A 2 -21.46 9.54 10.57
C PRO A 2 -21.05 8.61 11.71
N SER A 3 -21.92 7.65 12.07
CA SER A 3 -21.66 6.62 13.09
C SER A 3 -21.97 5.24 12.53
N LEU A 4 -21.18 4.24 12.95
CA LEU A 4 -21.35 2.84 12.57
C LEU A 4 -21.49 2.01 13.84
N VAL A 5 -22.60 1.26 13.96
CA VAL A 5 -22.84 0.36 15.08
C VAL A 5 -22.84 -1.07 14.56
N VAL A 6 -21.88 -1.86 15.01
CA VAL A 6 -21.78 -3.29 14.70
C VAL A 6 -22.38 -4.06 15.87
N ARG A 7 -23.38 -4.92 15.60
CA ARG A 7 -24.08 -5.72 16.61
C ARG A 7 -23.73 -7.20 16.46
N ASN A 8 -23.95 -7.97 17.52
CA ASN A 8 -23.77 -9.43 17.53
C ASN A 8 -22.34 -9.87 17.16
N LEU A 9 -21.34 -9.20 17.73
CA LEU A 9 -19.94 -9.60 17.63
C LEU A 9 -19.62 -10.69 18.65
N ASP A 10 -18.81 -11.65 18.23
CA ASP A 10 -18.23 -12.64 19.13
C ASP A 10 -17.30 -11.95 20.14
N GLU A 11 -17.33 -12.40 21.40
CA GLU A 11 -16.51 -11.85 22.47
C GLU A 11 -15.01 -11.99 22.18
N SER A 12 -14.61 -13.04 21.46
CA SER A 12 -13.22 -13.23 21.03
C SER A 12 -12.71 -12.08 20.17
N ILE A 13 -13.55 -11.54 19.28
CA ILE A 13 -13.21 -10.40 18.42
C ILE A 13 -13.05 -9.13 19.26
N ILE A 14 -13.93 -8.92 20.24
CA ILE A 14 -13.86 -7.75 21.12
C ILE A 14 -12.57 -7.79 21.96
N ASN A 15 -12.19 -8.97 22.45
CA ASN A 15 -10.96 -9.16 23.22
C ASN A 15 -9.71 -8.92 22.37
N ALA A 16 -9.65 -9.49 21.16
CA ALA A 16 -8.55 -9.25 20.23
C ALA A 16 -8.43 -7.76 19.86
N LEU A 17 -9.56 -7.07 19.62
CA LEU A 17 -9.57 -5.65 19.30
C LEU A 17 -9.06 -4.78 20.48
N LYS A 18 -9.43 -5.13 21.71
CA LYS A 18 -8.93 -4.44 22.92
C LYS A 18 -7.43 -4.64 23.11
N GLN A 19 -6.92 -5.86 22.93
CA GLN A 19 -5.49 -6.14 23.02
C GLN A 19 -4.70 -5.30 22.01
N ARG A 20 -5.11 -5.34 20.73
CA ARG A 20 -4.50 -4.55 19.67
C ARG A 20 -4.56 -3.04 19.95
N ALA A 21 -5.68 -2.54 20.50
CA ALA A 21 -5.79 -1.13 20.87
C ALA A 21 -4.78 -0.71 21.97
N VAL A 22 -4.54 -1.58 22.95
CA VAL A 22 -3.53 -1.35 24.00
C VAL A 22 -2.12 -1.31 23.41
N GLU A 23 -1.80 -2.26 22.52
CA GLU A 23 -0.51 -2.32 21.80
C GLU A 23 -0.24 -1.05 20.98
N HIS A 24 -1.27 -0.51 20.33
CA HIS A 24 -1.17 0.74 19.56
C HIS A 24 -1.36 2.01 20.39
N HIS A 25 -1.52 1.90 21.71
CA HIS A 25 -1.77 3.03 22.63
C HIS A 25 -2.98 3.90 22.21
N ARG A 26 -4.06 3.25 21.78
CA ARG A 26 -5.29 3.89 21.28
C ARG A 26 -6.52 3.38 22.02
N SER A 27 -7.61 4.12 21.95
CA SER A 27 -8.91 3.61 22.40
C SER A 27 -9.42 2.53 21.44
N THR A 28 -10.28 1.63 21.93
CA THR A 28 -10.89 0.58 21.09
C THR A 28 -11.64 1.16 19.89
N GLU A 29 -12.32 2.29 20.05
CA GLU A 29 -13.00 2.99 18.94
C GLU A 29 -11.98 3.56 17.93
N ALA A 30 -10.87 4.13 18.40
CA ALA A 30 -9.83 4.64 17.53
C ALA A 30 -9.15 3.52 16.74
N GLU A 31 -8.91 2.37 17.37
CA GLU A 31 -8.33 1.20 16.70
C GLU A 31 -9.31 0.61 15.66
N HIS A 32 -10.59 0.52 16.00
CA HIS A 32 -11.62 0.11 15.05
C HIS A 32 -11.66 1.01 13.81
N ARG A 33 -11.60 2.34 13.99
CA ARG A 33 -11.52 3.29 12.88
C ARG A 33 -10.22 3.14 12.08
N ALA A 34 -9.10 2.86 12.74
CA ALA A 34 -7.83 2.64 12.08
C ALA A 34 -7.87 1.41 11.17
N ILE A 35 -8.44 0.29 11.63
CA ILE A 35 -8.62 -0.93 10.83
C ILE A 35 -9.50 -0.66 9.62
N LEU A 36 -10.64 0.03 9.80
CA LEU A 36 -11.52 0.39 8.69
C LEU A 36 -10.80 1.28 7.67
N ALA A 37 -10.03 2.26 8.13
CA ALA A 37 -9.23 3.11 7.27
C ALA A 37 -8.17 2.30 6.52
N GLU A 38 -7.42 1.44 7.19
CA GLU A 38 -6.37 0.60 6.60
C GLU A 38 -6.92 -0.32 5.49
N VAL A 39 -8.08 -0.94 5.72
CA VAL A 39 -8.67 -1.91 4.78
C VAL A 39 -9.40 -1.22 3.62
N LEU A 40 -10.13 -0.13 3.90
CA LEU A 40 -11.01 0.52 2.93
C LEU A 40 -10.34 1.68 2.18
N LEU A 41 -9.43 2.40 2.84
CA LEU A 41 -8.69 3.50 2.23
C LEU A 41 -7.39 2.97 1.66
N LYS A 42 -7.45 2.52 0.40
CA LYS A 42 -6.23 2.27 -0.37
C LYS A 42 -5.60 3.62 -0.73
N PRO A 43 -4.25 3.73 -0.75
CA PRO A 43 -3.62 4.90 -1.33
C PRO A 43 -4.13 5.08 -2.76
N PRO A 44 -4.28 6.33 -3.24
CA PRO A 44 -4.76 6.59 -4.58
C PRO A 44 -3.92 5.78 -5.56
N ARG A 45 -4.58 4.96 -6.39
CA ARG A 45 -3.88 4.17 -7.40
C ARG A 45 -3.25 5.15 -8.37
N LYS A 46 -1.93 5.24 -8.35
CA LYS A 46 -1.19 5.89 -9.44
C LYS A 46 -1.12 4.91 -10.59
N THR A 47 -1.37 5.40 -11.80
CA THR A 47 -0.97 4.71 -13.02
C THR A 47 0.54 4.55 -13.03
N PHE A 48 1.04 3.60 -13.83
CA PHE A 48 2.48 3.40 -13.99
C PHE A 48 3.17 4.69 -14.45
N ALA A 49 2.55 5.43 -15.37
CA ALA A 49 3.05 6.72 -15.84
C ALA A 49 3.12 7.78 -14.74
N GLU A 50 2.09 7.91 -13.90
CA GLU A 50 2.10 8.84 -12.77
C GLU A 50 3.16 8.47 -11.72
N ALA A 51 3.40 7.18 -11.50
CA ALA A 51 4.46 6.73 -10.61
C ALA A 51 5.84 7.14 -11.14
N LEU A 52 6.10 6.91 -12.44
CA LEU A 52 7.34 7.33 -13.11
C LEU A 52 7.54 8.85 -13.06
N ALA A 53 6.50 9.63 -13.29
CA ALA A 53 6.56 11.10 -13.23
C ALA A 53 6.88 11.63 -11.83
N THR A 54 6.67 10.83 -10.77
CA THR A 54 7.06 11.20 -9.40
C THR A 54 8.48 10.78 -9.01
N ILE A 55 9.20 10.05 -9.87
CA ILE A 55 10.60 9.71 -9.62
C ILE A 55 11.40 11.02 -9.70
N PRO A 56 12.18 11.37 -8.66
CA PRO A 56 13.00 12.56 -8.69
C PRO A 56 14.09 12.41 -9.76
N ASP A 57 14.53 13.52 -10.34
CA ASP A 57 15.66 13.53 -11.26
C ASP A 57 16.95 13.24 -10.47
N VAL A 58 17.34 11.97 -10.43
CA VAL A 58 18.49 11.46 -9.69
C VAL A 58 19.27 10.47 -10.56
N GLY A 59 20.60 10.49 -10.44
CA GLY A 59 21.51 9.64 -11.22
C GLY A 59 22.16 10.39 -12.38
N THR A 60 22.89 9.66 -13.21
CA THR A 60 23.46 10.19 -14.46
C THR A 60 22.84 9.46 -15.64
N ASP A 61 22.61 10.15 -16.76
CA ASP A 61 22.04 9.54 -17.98
C ASP A 61 22.84 8.31 -18.47
N ALA A 62 24.13 8.25 -18.10
CA ALA A 62 25.01 7.10 -18.32
C ALA A 62 24.49 5.78 -17.71
N ASP A 63 23.70 5.83 -16.63
CA ASP A 63 23.11 4.65 -15.99
C ASP A 63 22.08 3.94 -16.89
N PHE A 64 21.50 4.67 -17.84
CA PHE A 64 20.55 4.15 -18.83
C PHE A 64 21.18 3.95 -20.21
N GLN A 65 22.50 4.13 -20.33
CA GLN A 65 23.18 3.98 -21.61
C GLN A 65 23.00 2.56 -22.13
N ARG A 66 22.32 2.45 -23.29
CA ARG A 66 22.08 1.17 -23.93
C ARG A 66 23.40 0.61 -24.44
N VAL A 67 23.92 -0.39 -23.75
CA VAL A 67 25.03 -1.21 -24.25
C VAL A 67 24.45 -2.27 -25.19
N ASN A 68 24.27 -1.88 -26.45
CA ASN A 68 24.09 -2.88 -27.50
C ASN A 68 25.44 -3.57 -27.70
N ASN A 69 25.66 -4.70 -27.03
CA ASN A 69 26.60 -5.66 -27.61
C ASN A 69 25.94 -6.10 -28.92
N ASP A 70 26.59 -5.79 -30.06
CA ASP A 70 26.23 -6.15 -31.44
C ASP A 70 26.19 -7.67 -31.70
N THR A 71 25.67 -8.43 -30.75
CA THR A 71 25.19 -9.78 -30.98
C THR A 71 23.78 -9.62 -31.50
N ASN A 72 23.62 -9.89 -32.80
CA ASN A 72 22.36 -10.15 -33.49
C ASN A 72 21.44 -10.97 -32.56
N ALA A 73 20.64 -10.27 -31.75
CA ALA A 73 19.83 -10.91 -30.73
C ALA A 73 18.76 -11.68 -31.49
N ALA A 74 18.92 -12.99 -31.56
CA ALA A 74 17.98 -13.87 -32.24
C ALA A 74 16.58 -13.48 -31.77
N ASP A 75 15.71 -13.19 -32.74
CA ASP A 75 14.35 -12.74 -32.49
C ASP A 75 13.65 -13.72 -31.53
N VAL A 76 13.51 -13.32 -30.27
CA VAL A 76 13.06 -14.19 -29.16
C VAL A 76 11.55 -14.50 -29.28
N PHE A 77 10.89 -13.91 -30.28
CA PHE A 77 9.46 -14.03 -30.50
C PHE A 77 9.08 -14.79 -31.79
N ASN A 78 10.03 -15.43 -32.47
CA ASN A 78 9.75 -16.39 -33.57
C ASN A 78 9.70 -17.84 -33.09
#